data_AF-A0A2V7WFH3-F1
#
_entry.id   AF-A0A2V7WFH3-F1
#
_cell.length_a   1.000
_cell.length_b   1.000
_cell.length_c   1.000
_cell.angle_alpha   90.00
_cell.angle_beta   90.00
_cell.angle_gamma   90.00
#
_symmetry.space_group_name_H-M   'P 1'
#
loop_
_entity.id
_entity.type
_entity.pdbx_description
1 polymer ?
#
loop_
_entity_poly.entity_id
_entity_poly.type
_entity_poly.pdbx_seq_one_letter_code
_entity_poly.pdbx_strand_id
1 'polypeptide(L)' 'MIGQYTETKRDPELYTFAVSRKSGSFDGSALFSYKLNWQSVLFVGYGDSSVVNDTGDLAHSSRQFFLKVSYAFQR' A
#
# COMPACT_ATOMS: atom_id res chain seq x y z
N MET A 1 11.22 -1.27 2.70
CA MET A 1 9.78 -1.21 3.03
C MET A 1 9.36 0.25 2.99
N ILE A 2 8.12 0.53 2.65
CA ILE A 2 7.55 1.88 2.62
C ILE A 2 6.16 1.84 3.24
N GLY A 3 5.80 2.89 3.97
CA GLY A 3 4.46 3.11 4.49
C GLY A 3 4.07 4.56 4.27
N GLN A 4 2.85 4.79 3.81
CA GLN A 4 2.27 6.10 3.58
C GLN A 4 0.96 6.20 4.35
N TYR A 5 0.79 7.31 5.06
CA TYR A 5 -0.46 7.69 5.71
C TYR A 5 -0.93 9.02 5.13
N THR A 6 -2.18 9.08 4.70
CA THR A 6 -2.79 10.30 4.17
C THR A 6 -4.13 10.53 4.83
N GLU A 7 -4.35 11.75 5.33
CA GLU A 7 -5.57 12.15 6.02
C GLU A 7 -6.11 13.44 5.41
N THR A 8 -7.42 13.50 5.22
CA THR A 8 -8.14 14.69 4.76
C THR A 8 -9.21 15.05 5.80
N LYS A 9 -9.12 16.28 6.31
CA LYS A 9 -10.13 16.89 7.18
C LYS A 9 -10.96 17.85 6.35
N ARG A 10 -12.28 17.73 6.43
CA ARG A 10 -13.26 18.59 5.76
C ARG A 10 -14.20 19.18 6.80
N ASP A 11 -14.64 20.41 6.55
CA ASP A 11 -15.73 21.02 7.28
C ASP A 11 -17.03 20.80 6.50
N PRO A 12 -17.96 19.94 6.98
CA PRO A 12 -19.17 19.61 6.25
C PRO A 12 -20.13 20.79 6.02
N GLU A 13 -20.04 21.85 6.82
CA GLU A 13 -20.92 23.02 6.71
C GLU A 13 -20.65 23.84 5.44
N LEU A 14 -19.47 23.67 4.83
CA LEU A 14 -19.07 24.29 3.58
C LEU A 14 -19.55 23.53 2.32
N TYR A 15 -20.23 22.38 2.49
CA TYR A 15 -20.65 21.53 1.37
C TYR A 15 -22.19 21.45 1.28
N THR A 16 -22.71 21.51 0.05
CA THR A 16 -24.16 21.37 -0.24
C THR A 16 -24.63 19.91 -0.26
N PHE A 17 -23.73 18.96 -0.04
CA PHE A 17 -23.97 17.52 -0.04
C PHE A 17 -23.25 16.86 1.14
N ALA A 18 -23.73 15.69 1.56
CA ALA A 18 -23.17 14.97 2.70
C ALA A 18 -21.72 14.53 2.42
N VAL A 19 -20.81 14.97 3.28
CA VAL A 19 -19.39 14.58 3.27
C VAL A 19 -18.92 14.15 4.65
N SER A 20 -18.05 13.14 4.69
CA SER A 20 -17.34 12.75 5.92
C SER A 20 -16.39 13.85 6.36
N ARG A 21 -16.42 14.15 7.67
CA ARG A 21 -15.57 15.19 8.30
C ARG A 21 -14.10 14.79 8.23
N LYS A 22 -13.81 13.50 8.28
CA LYS A 22 -12.48 12.91 8.26
C LYS A 22 -12.48 11.68 7.36
N SER A 23 -11.54 11.65 6.43
CA SER A 23 -11.24 10.45 5.64
C SER A 23 -9.75 10.26 5.57
N GLY A 24 -9.27 9.03 5.65
CA GLY A 24 -7.85 8.74 5.46
C GLY A 24 -7.61 7.43 4.72
N SER A 25 -6.36 7.21 4.38
CA SER A 25 -5.88 5.96 3.80
C SER A 25 -4.47 5.67 4.35
N PHE A 26 -4.21 4.40 4.55
CA PHE A 26 -2.90 3.88 4.89
C PHE A 26 -2.50 2.85 3.85
N ASP A 27 -1.36 3.07 3.23
CA ASP A 27 -0.79 2.20 2.20
C ASP A 27 0.59 1.75 2.67
N GLY A 28 0.79 0.44 2.76
CA GLY A 28 2.06 -0.18 3.15
C GLY A 28 2.56 -1.09 2.05
N SER A 29 3.88 -1.12 1.82
CA SER A 29 4.48 -2.19 1.04
C SER A 29 5.86 -2.61 1.54
N ALA A 30 6.11 -3.91 1.46
CA ALA A 30 7.38 -4.54 1.74
C ALA A 30 7.87 -5.24 0.47
N LEU A 31 9.12 -4.98 0.09
CA LEU A 31 9.80 -5.68 -0.98
C LEU A 31 11.07 -6.28 -0.40
N PHE A 32 11.22 -7.57 -0.58
CA PHE A 32 12.41 -8.34 -0.27
C PHE A 32 13.03 -8.84 -1.57
N SER A 33 14.35 -8.76 -1.67
CA SER A 33 15.11 -9.24 -2.81
C SER A 33 16.24 -10.13 -2.33
N TYR A 34 16.39 -11.29 -2.93
CA TYR A 34 17.43 -12.26 -2.60
C TYR A 34 18.18 -12.69 -3.86
N LYS A 35 19.49 -12.55 -3.82
CA LYS A 35 20.36 -13.04 -4.89
C LYS A 35 20.61 -14.53 -4.68
N LEU A 36 20.03 -15.37 -5.54
CA LEU A 36 20.20 -16.82 -5.48
C LEU A 36 21.59 -17.23 -5.98
N ASN A 37 22.00 -16.68 -7.12
CA ASN A 37 23.33 -16.88 -7.69
C ASN A 37 23.73 -15.65 -8.51
N TRP A 38 24.88 -15.69 -9.19
CA TRP A 38 25.34 -14.56 -10.01
C TRP A 38 24.46 -14.27 -11.24
N GLN A 39 23.58 -15.20 -11.63
CA GLN A 39 22.63 -15.06 -12.75
C GLN A 39 21.19 -14.82 -12.29
N SER A 40 20.82 -15.14 -11.05
CA SER A 40 19.41 -15.27 -10.63
C SER A 40 19.12 -14.41 -9.40
N VAL A 41 18.05 -13.63 -9.47
CA VAL A 41 17.55 -12.80 -8.37
C VAL A 41 16.07 -13.06 -8.17
N LEU A 42 15.68 -13.37 -6.94
CA LEU A 42 14.30 -13.54 -6.50
C LEU A 42 13.81 -12.25 -5.83
N PHE A 43 12.61 -11.83 -6.17
CA PHE A 43 11.89 -10.72 -5.56
C PHE A 43 10.59 -11.24 -4.98
N VAL A 44 10.33 -10.92 -3.71
CA VAL A 44 9.08 -11.23 -3.02
C VAL A 44 8.59 -9.94 -2.42
N GLY A 45 7.32 -9.61 -2.61
CA GLY A 45 6.76 -8.44 -1.96
C GLY A 45 5.30 -8.58 -1.57
N TYR A 46 4.94 -7.69 -0.67
CA TYR A 46 3.64 -7.59 -0.03
C TYR A 46 3.21 -6.13 -0.07
N GLY A 47 1.96 -5.88 -0.44
CA GLY A 47 1.33 -4.58 -0.39
C GLY A 47 0.01 -4.67 0.36
N ASP A 48 -0.29 -3.64 1.12
CA ASP A 48 -1.47 -3.52 1.96
C ASP A 48 -2.05 -2.13 1.78
N SER A 49 -3.36 -2.03 1.59
CA SER A 49 -4.08 -0.76 1.66
C SER A 49 -5.28 -0.86 2.59
N SER A 50 -5.45 0.16 3.42
CA SER A 50 -6.54 0.26 4.39
C SER A 50 -7.12 1.68 4.33
N VAL A 51 -8.45 1.78 4.41
CA VAL A 51 -9.16 3.06 4.43
C VAL A 51 -9.52 3.40 5.87
N VAL A 52 -9.33 4.66 6.25
CA VAL A 52 -9.66 5.18 7.58
C VAL A 52 -10.97 5.95 7.49
N ASN A 53 -11.98 5.46 8.22
CA ASN A 53 -13.29 6.10 8.29
C ASN A 53 -13.34 7.21 9.36
N ASP A 54 -14.45 7.94 9.42
CA ASP A 54 -14.68 9.05 10.38
C ASP A 54 -14.41 8.67 11.84
N THR A 55 -14.65 7.40 12.22
CA THR A 55 -14.39 6.87 13.57
C THR A 55 -12.93 6.59 13.88
N GLY A 56 -12.04 6.66 12.88
CA GLY A 56 -10.64 6.23 13.00
C GLY A 56 -10.42 4.73 12.81
N ASP A 57 -11.48 3.97 12.52
CA ASP A 57 -11.39 2.55 12.22
C ASP A 57 -10.73 2.32 10.86
N LEU A 58 -9.73 1.44 10.84
CA LEU A 58 -9.08 0.96 9.62
C LEU A 58 -9.92 -0.15 9.01
N ALA A 59 -10.75 0.21 8.03
CA ALA A 59 -11.41 -0.77 7.19
C ALA A 59 -10.37 -1.34 6.22
N HIS A 60 -10.14 -2.64 6.33
CA HIS A 60 -9.15 -3.31 5.50
C HIS A 60 -9.61 -3.34 4.03
N SER A 61 -8.86 -2.69 3.14
CA SER A 61 -9.32 -2.41 1.77
C SER A 61 -8.80 -3.44 0.77
N SER A 62 -7.48 -3.69 0.76
CA SER A 62 -6.91 -4.71 -0.13
C SER A 62 -5.53 -5.20 0.33
N ARG A 63 -5.22 -6.46 0.01
CA ARG A 63 -3.89 -7.06 0.17
C ARG A 63 -3.41 -7.59 -1.17
N GLN A 64 -2.14 -7.40 -1.47
CA GLN A 64 -1.50 -7.92 -2.67
C GLN A 64 -0.17 -8.61 -2.32
N PHE A 65 0.06 -9.75 -2.96
CA PHE A 65 1.33 -10.47 -2.89
C PHE A 65 1.89 -10.58 -4.30
N PHE A 66 3.19 -10.33 -4.46
CA PHE A 66 3.87 -10.53 -5.73
C PHE A 66 5.16 -11.30 -5.55
N LEU A 67 5.43 -12.16 -6.52
CA LEU A 67 6.66 -12.93 -6.62
C LEU A 67 7.20 -12.77 -8.03
N LYS A 68 8.49 -12.45 -8.14
CA LYS A 68 9.17 -12.27 -9.42
C LYS A 68 10.53 -12.93 -9.38
N VAL A 69 10.87 -13.68 -10.42
CA VAL A 69 12.19 -14.27 -10.62
C VAL A 69 12.82 -13.62 -11.85
N SER A 70 14.03 -13.11 -11.68
CA SER A 70 14.83 -12.53 -12.76
C SER A 70 16.06 -13.40 -12.99
N TYR A 71 16.32 -13.74 -14.25
CA TYR A 71 17.48 -14.53 -14.68
C TYR A 71 18.26 -13.80 -15.77
N ALA A 72 19.58 -13.75 -15.64
CA ALA A 72 20.50 -13.17 -16.60
C ALA A 72 21.14 -14.27 -17.45
N PHE A 73 20.77 -14.33 -18.73
CA PHE A 73 21.43 -15.19 -19.71
C PHE A 73 22.74 -14.53 -20.16
N GLN A 74 23.87 -15.18 -19.91
CA GLN A 74 25.15 -14.85 -20.56
C GLN A 74 25.42 -15.90 -21.63
N ARG A 75 25.72 -15.45 -22.85
CA ARG A 75 26.09 -16.25 -24.01
C ARG A 75 27.58 -16.13 -24.26
#